data_AF-A0A8S2ZS66-F1
#
_entry.id   AF-A0A8S2ZS66-F1
#
_cell.length_a   1.000
_cell.length_b   1.000
_cell.length_c   1.000
_cell.angle_alpha   90.00
_cell.angle_beta   90.00
_cell.angle_gamma   90.00
#
_symmetry.space_group_name_H-M   'P 1'
#
loop_
_entity.id
_entity.type
_entity.pdbx_description
1 polymer ?
#
loop_
_entity_poly.entity_id
_entity_poly.type
_entity_poly.pdbx_seq_one_letter_code
_entity_poly.pdbx_strand_id
1 'polypeptide(L)' 'ILADLTPGNLKYTFFTNSGTESVEGALKMALLATGRRTVIAAVGGFHGKSLGSLSATSKYETKRNKND' A
#
# COMPACT_ATOMS: atom_id res chain seq x y z
N ILE A 1 -10.83 20.14 -0.45
CA ILE A 1 -10.31 20.03 0.93
C ILE A 1 -9.11 19.09 1.03
N LEU A 2 -9.23 17.78 0.80
CA LEU A 2 -8.07 16.86 0.93
C LEU A 2 -6.95 17.16 -0.08
N ALA A 3 -7.31 17.26 -1.37
CA ALA A 3 -6.37 17.64 -2.44
C ALA A 3 -5.64 18.97 -2.14
N ASP A 4 -6.38 19.98 -1.66
CA ASP A 4 -5.85 21.32 -1.37
C ASP A 4 -4.84 21.34 -0.20
N LEU A 5 -4.87 20.34 0.67
CA LEU A 5 -3.97 20.23 1.83
C LEU A 5 -2.76 19.32 1.58
N THR A 6 -2.78 18.52 0.51
CA THR A 6 -1.70 17.55 0.22
C THR A 6 -0.57 18.18 -0.58
N PRO A 7 0.69 17.72 -0.40
CA PRO A 7 1.82 18.27 -1.14
C PRO A 7 1.74 17.94 -2.65
N GLY A 8 2.41 18.76 -3.46
CA GLY A 8 2.52 18.55 -4.90
C GLY A 8 1.26 18.94 -5.67
N ASN A 9 0.95 18.20 -6.73
CA ASN A 9 -0.15 18.51 -7.66
C ASN A 9 -1.29 17.47 -7.60
N LEU A 10 -1.53 16.87 -6.43
CA LEU A 10 -2.61 15.90 -6.25
C LEU A 10 -3.97 16.60 -6.36
N LYS A 11 -4.81 16.16 -7.30
CA LYS A 11 -6.11 16.79 -7.62
C LYS A 11 -7.34 15.93 -7.28
N TYR A 12 -7.14 14.64 -7.06
CA TYR A 12 -8.22 13.66 -6.93
C TYR A 12 -8.11 12.92 -5.61
N THR A 13 -9.26 12.62 -5.01
CA THR A 13 -9.36 11.87 -3.76
C THR A 13 -10.33 10.71 -3.96
N PHE A 14 -9.91 9.52 -3.54
CA PHE A 14 -10.75 8.32 -3.53
C PHE A 14 -11.00 7.92 -2.08
N PHE A 15 -12.28 7.89 -1.68
CA PHE A 15 -12.67 7.58 -0.31
C PHE A 15 -12.87 6.07 -0.13
N THR A 16 -12.34 5.52 0.96
CA THR A 16 -12.43 4.11 1.32
C THR A 16 -12.82 3.96 2.79
N ASN A 17 -13.24 2.76 3.20
CA ASN A 17 -13.66 2.49 4.57
C ASN A 17 -12.49 2.14 5.50
N SER A 18 -11.32 1.82 4.92
CA SER A 18 -10.13 1.40 5.64
C SER A 18 -8.84 1.71 4.87
N GLY A 19 -7.70 1.64 5.56
CA GLY A 19 -6.38 1.82 4.96
C GLY A 19 -6.00 0.70 3.97
N THR A 20 -6.38 -0.55 4.23
CA THR A 20 -6.07 -1.66 3.31
C THR A 20 -6.79 -1.49 1.97
N GLU A 21 -8.01 -0.94 1.97
CA GLU A 21 -8.74 -0.58 0.75
C GLU A 21 -8.12 0.61 0.03
N SER A 22 -7.60 1.62 0.77
CA SER A 22 -6.88 2.74 0.16
C SER A 22 -5.66 2.24 -0.62
N VAL A 23 -4.92 1.28 -0.06
CA VAL A 23 -3.76 0.66 -0.73
C VAL A 23 -4.19 -0.19 -1.93
N GLU A 24 -5.25 -1.00 -1.83
CA GLU A 24 -5.79 -1.75 -2.99
C GLU A 24 -6.19 -0.81 -4.13
N GLY A 25 -6.85 0.30 -3.80
CA GLY A 25 -7.21 1.34 -4.76
C GLY A 25 -5.98 1.95 -5.43
N ALA A 26 -4.96 2.31 -4.65
CA ALA A 26 -3.71 2.85 -5.17
C ALA A 26 -2.98 1.86 -6.10
N LEU A 27 -2.88 0.59 -5.71
CA LEU A 27 -2.27 -0.47 -6.53
C LEU A 27 -3.02 -0.63 -7.86
N LYS A 28 -4.35 -0.73 -7.81
CA LYS A 28 -5.19 -0.86 -9.02
C LYS A 28 -5.03 0.34 -9.96
N MET A 29 -5.04 1.55 -9.42
CA MET A 29 -4.88 2.78 -10.21
C MET A 29 -3.50 2.87 -10.85
N ALA A 30 -2.43 2.50 -10.10
CA ALA A 30 -1.07 2.50 -10.64
C ALA A 30 -0.89 1.48 -11.77
N LEU A 31 -1.41 0.26 -11.61
CA LEU A 31 -1.39 -0.77 -12.64
C LEU A 31 -2.17 -0.33 -13.88
N LEU A 32 -3.38 0.23 -13.71
CA LEU A 32 -4.22 0.69 -14.80
C LEU A 32 -3.59 1.87 -15.57
N ALA A 33 -3.06 2.85 -14.86
CA ALA A 33 -2.49 4.05 -15.47
C ALA A 33 -1.17 3.79 -16.20
N THR A 34 -0.38 2.82 -15.74
CA THR A 34 0.97 2.57 -16.28
C THR A 34 1.06 1.34 -17.19
N GLY A 35 0.09 0.42 -17.13
CA GLY A 35 0.16 -0.88 -17.78
C GLY A 35 1.20 -1.85 -17.20
N ARG A 36 1.94 -1.44 -16.16
CA ARG A 36 2.96 -2.26 -15.49
C ARG A 36 2.31 -3.20 -14.49
N ARG A 37 2.90 -4.40 -14.32
CA ARG A 37 2.41 -5.41 -13.35
C ARG A 37 3.28 -5.57 -12.12
N THR A 38 4.48 -4.97 -12.11
CA THR A 38 5.43 -5.08 -11.01
C THR A 38 5.29 -3.89 -10.08
N VAL A 39 5.24 -4.17 -8.78
CA VAL A 39 5.20 -3.18 -7.69
C VAL A 39 6.40 -3.42 -6.78
N ILE A 40 7.06 -2.34 -6.37
CA ILE A 40 8.17 -2.37 -5.41
C ILE A 40 7.62 -1.88 -4.06
N ALA A 41 7.92 -2.61 -2.99
CA ALA A 41 7.55 -2.26 -1.62
C ALA A 41 8.78 -2.27 -0.71
N ALA A 42 8.75 -1.47 0.35
CA ALA A 42 9.84 -1.40 1.31
C ALA A 42 9.87 -2.64 2.23
N VAL A 43 11.08 -3.12 2.53
CA VAL A 43 11.30 -4.17 3.54
C VAL A 43 10.85 -3.67 4.91
N GLY A 44 10.11 -4.50 5.65
CA GLY A 44 9.51 -4.12 6.93
C GLY A 44 8.26 -3.22 6.83
N GLY A 45 7.85 -2.83 5.62
CA GLY A 45 6.66 -2.00 5.40
C GLY A 45 5.35 -2.76 5.64
N PHE A 46 4.35 -2.07 6.18
CA PHE A 46 3.01 -2.62 6.43
C PHE A 46 1.96 -1.86 5.62
N HIS A 47 1.28 -2.55 4.71
CA HIS A 47 0.34 -1.96 3.76
C HIS A 47 -1.09 -2.50 3.90
N GLY A 48 -1.30 -3.47 4.78
CA GLY A 48 -2.63 -4.04 5.08
C GLY A 48 -2.64 -5.56 4.99
N LYS A 49 -3.86 -6.13 5.01
CA LYS A 49 -4.06 -7.60 5.04
C LYS A 49 -5.03 -8.11 3.98
N SER A 50 -5.63 -7.23 3.16
CA SER A 50 -6.30 -7.67 1.93
C SER A 50 -5.26 -8.19 0.92
N LEU A 51 -5.68 -9.00 -0.04
CA LEU A 51 -4.74 -9.76 -0.89
C LEU A 51 -3.70 -8.88 -1.61
N GLY A 52 -4.11 -7.77 -2.21
CA GLY A 52 -3.20 -6.85 -2.90
C GLY A 52 -2.26 -6.15 -1.92
N SER A 53 -2.81 -5.62 -0.84
CA SER A 53 -2.06 -4.91 0.20
C SER A 53 -1.09 -5.82 0.98
N LEU A 54 -1.47 -7.07 1.21
CA LEU A 54 -0.63 -8.07 1.85
C LEU A 54 0.56 -8.45 0.96
N SER A 55 0.38 -8.48 -0.37
CA SER A 55 1.48 -8.73 -1.30
C SER A 55 2.59 -7.66 -1.25
N ALA A 56 2.25 -6.45 -0.81
CA ALA A 56 3.20 -5.35 -0.58
C ALA A 56 3.65 -5.24 0.90
N THR A 57 3.22 -6.14 1.78
CA THR A 57 3.57 -6.11 3.20
C THR A 57 4.73 -7.06 3.49
N SER A 58 5.74 -6.55 4.19
CA SER A 58 6.90 -7.32 4.65
C SER A 58 6.95 -7.28 6.17
N LYS A 59 6.85 -8.45 6.83
CA LYS A 59 7.11 -8.54 8.26
C LYS A 59 8.62 -8.55 8.49
N TYR A 60 9.08 -7.78 9.46
CA TYR A 60 10.40 -7.99 10.02
C TYR A 60 10.47 -9.40 10.61
N GLU A 61 11.35 -10.25 10.09
CA GLU A 61 11.70 -11.49 10.80
C GLU A 61 12.55 -11.11 12.01
N THR A 62 11.91 -10.94 13.17
CA THR A 62 12.62 -11.12 14.43
C THR A 62 13.04 -12.59 14.46
N LYS A 63 14.34 -12.89 14.53
CA LYS A 63 14.82 -14.24 14.85
C LYS A 63 14.28 -14.61 16.22
N ARG A 64 13.05 -15.16 16.30
CA ARG A 64 12.62 -15.87 17.49
C ARG A 64 13.46 -17.12 17.57
N ASN A 65 14.24 -17.23 18.63
CA ASN A 65 14.92 -18.47 18.94
C ASN A 65 13.82 -19.51 19.12
N LYS A 66 13.82 -20.59 18.33
CA LYS A 66 12.80 -21.65 18.42
C LYS A 66 13.00 -22.55 19.65
N ASN A 67 13.75 -22.09 20.64
CA ASN A 67 14.14 -22.82 21.86
C ASN A 67 13.62 -22.16 23.14
N ASP A 68 12.66 -21.22 23.03
CA ASP A 68 11.92 -20.66 24.17
C ASP A 68 10.60 -21.44 24.37
#